data_AF-A0A653BH88-F1
#
_entry.id   AF-A0A653BH88-F1
#
_cell.length_a   1.000
_cell.length_b   1.000
_cell.length_c   1.000
_cell.angle_alpha   90.00
_cell.angle_beta   90.00
_cell.angle_gamma   90.00
#
_symmetry.space_group_name_H-M   'P 1'
#
loop_
_entity.id
_entity.type
_entity.pdbx_description
1 polymer ?
#
loop_
_entity_poly.entity_id
_entity_poly.type
_entity_poly.pdbx_seq_one_letter_code
_entity_poly.pdbx_strand_id
1 'polypeptide(L)'
;MLNPLVKISADTDAPTSKDLTYFKKFTIIVATGIKSDLLLKIDKICRSEKIKLIFGDTFGMFGYTVSDFEKHIYYEDQVQLIGKKRKHDGAEKTTVKVKGEITYPELNKVIILPNTKQSADSIKKSKRRNELFYVMLALIEFRNRHNRNPTTSTKKEDIESLEKIKSEIFSLYQVDESKSKLSKDIFDIIFGEVVPICAVLGGVIAQEVIKAVSNKEVPINNVFLFDPIMYDGKEETVGV
;
A
#
# COMPACT_ATOMS: atom_id res chain seq x y z
N MET A 1 -9.89 19.79 -19.14
CA MET A 1 -8.51 19.26 -19.05
C MET A 1 -7.82 20.00 -17.91
N LEU A 2 -7.21 19.31 -16.93
CA LEU A 2 -6.68 19.95 -15.71
C LEU A 2 -5.33 20.66 -15.93
N ASN A 3 -4.42 20.06 -16.70
CA ASN A 3 -3.10 20.64 -17.01
C ASN A 3 -2.76 20.44 -18.50
N PRO A 4 -2.67 21.51 -19.31
CA PRO A 4 -2.34 21.44 -20.75
C PRO A 4 -0.98 20.78 -21.08
N LEU A 5 -0.03 20.79 -20.16
CA LEU A 5 1.31 20.23 -20.38
C LEU A 5 1.35 18.71 -20.22
N VAL A 6 0.28 18.10 -19.70
CA VAL A 6 0.20 16.65 -19.47
C VAL A 6 -0.60 16.02 -20.60
N LYS A 7 0.07 15.13 -21.35
CA LYS A 7 -0.60 14.30 -22.36
C LYS A 7 -1.33 13.16 -21.66
N ILE A 8 -2.65 13.12 -21.81
CA ILE A 8 -3.52 12.09 -21.23
C ILE A 8 -3.98 11.18 -22.35
N SER A 9 -3.84 9.88 -22.16
CA SER A 9 -4.38 8.84 -23.04
C SER A 9 -5.22 7.86 -22.23
N ALA A 10 -6.27 7.33 -22.85
CA ALA A 10 -7.08 6.26 -22.28
C ALA A 10 -6.88 4.98 -23.09
N ASP A 11 -6.76 3.87 -22.39
CA ASP A 11 -6.71 2.53 -22.95
C ASP A 11 -7.82 1.72 -22.28
N THR A 12 -8.74 1.17 -23.08
CA THR A 12 -9.94 0.48 -22.59
C THR A 12 -9.77 -1.03 -22.50
N ASP A 13 -8.65 -1.57 -22.98
CA ASP A 13 -8.42 -3.01 -22.91
C ASP A 13 -8.12 -3.44 -21.47
N ALA A 14 -8.49 -4.66 -21.13
CA ALA A 14 -8.19 -5.23 -19.83
C ALA A 14 -6.66 -5.29 -19.61
N PRO A 15 -6.15 -4.96 -18.41
CA PRO A 15 -4.72 -5.09 -18.12
C PRO A 15 -4.17 -6.52 -18.30
N THR A 16 -5.05 -7.53 -18.25
CA THR A 16 -4.73 -8.94 -18.51
C THR A 16 -4.38 -9.25 -19.96
N SER A 17 -4.79 -8.42 -20.92
CA SER A 17 -4.45 -8.60 -22.34
C SER A 17 -3.14 -7.92 -22.73
N LYS A 18 -2.56 -7.12 -21.83
CA LYS A 18 -1.34 -6.37 -22.08
C LYS A 18 -0.11 -7.23 -21.83
N ASP A 19 0.88 -7.09 -22.71
CA ASP A 19 2.17 -7.76 -22.58
C ASP A 19 3.21 -6.87 -21.90
N LEU A 20 4.41 -7.42 -21.72
CA LEU A 20 5.55 -6.72 -21.15
C LEU A 20 5.87 -5.39 -21.87
N THR A 21 5.70 -5.34 -23.20
CA THR A 21 6.04 -4.14 -23.99
C THR A 21 5.13 -2.97 -23.68
N TYR A 22 3.88 -3.22 -23.31
CA TYR A 22 2.96 -2.19 -22.86
C TYR A 22 3.45 -1.53 -21.57
N PHE A 23 3.79 -2.32 -20.56
CA PHE A 23 4.19 -1.81 -19.23
C PHE A 23 5.52 -1.04 -19.27
N LYS A 24 6.47 -1.44 -20.12
CA LYS A 24 7.77 -0.75 -20.32
C LYS A 24 7.66 0.73 -20.70
N LYS A 25 6.50 1.19 -21.16
CA LYS A 25 6.28 2.59 -21.54
C LYS A 25 6.20 3.53 -20.33
N PHE A 26 6.05 2.99 -19.13
CA PHE A 26 5.79 3.78 -17.91
C PHE A 26 6.96 3.69 -16.92
N THR A 27 7.21 4.79 -16.20
CA THR A 27 8.20 4.84 -15.11
C THR A 27 7.61 4.34 -13.78
N ILE A 28 6.30 4.48 -13.62
CA ILE A 28 5.54 4.08 -12.45
C ILE A 28 4.15 3.61 -12.88
N ILE A 29 3.66 2.57 -12.21
CA ILE A 29 2.32 2.02 -12.38
C ILE A 29 1.58 2.17 -11.06
N VAL A 30 0.35 2.67 -11.13
CA VAL A 30 -0.59 2.70 -10.01
C VAL A 30 -1.71 1.72 -10.33
N ALA A 31 -1.85 0.67 -9.53
CA ALA A 31 -2.84 -0.37 -9.71
C ALA A 31 -3.98 -0.26 -8.67
N THR A 32 -5.22 -0.24 -9.14
CA THR A 32 -6.43 -0.23 -8.30
C THR A 32 -7.44 -1.23 -8.85
N GLY A 33 -8.31 -1.77 -8.00
CA GLY A 33 -9.43 -2.61 -8.43
C GLY A 33 -9.07 -3.96 -9.06
N ILE A 34 -7.81 -4.41 -8.98
CA ILE A 34 -7.36 -5.68 -9.58
C ILE A 34 -7.23 -6.80 -8.55
N LYS A 35 -7.27 -8.06 -9.02
CA LYS A 35 -7.06 -9.26 -8.21
C LYS A 35 -5.58 -9.47 -7.89
N SER A 36 -5.29 -10.22 -6.82
CA SER A 36 -3.90 -10.43 -6.40
C SER A 36 -3.08 -11.23 -7.41
N ASP A 37 -3.68 -12.15 -8.17
CA ASP A 37 -2.97 -12.95 -9.18
C ASP A 37 -2.42 -12.09 -10.33
N LEU A 38 -3.21 -11.14 -10.81
CA LEU A 38 -2.79 -10.15 -11.80
C LEU A 38 -1.80 -9.15 -11.21
N LEU A 39 -2.06 -8.67 -9.99
CA LEU A 39 -1.19 -7.75 -9.29
C LEU A 39 0.22 -8.32 -9.10
N LEU A 40 0.34 -9.59 -8.69
CA LEU A 40 1.63 -10.27 -8.54
C LEU A 40 2.34 -10.52 -9.88
N LYS A 41 1.60 -10.64 -10.99
CA LYS A 41 2.19 -10.69 -12.35
C LYS A 41 2.75 -9.33 -12.76
N ILE A 42 1.99 -8.25 -12.50
CA ILE A 42 2.43 -6.87 -12.76
C ILE A 42 3.66 -6.54 -11.91
N ASP A 43 3.68 -6.90 -10.63
CA ASP A 43 4.84 -6.72 -9.74
C ASP A 43 6.13 -7.32 -10.32
N LYS A 44 6.07 -8.57 -10.79
CA LYS A 44 7.21 -9.24 -11.44
C LYS A 44 7.68 -8.51 -12.69
N ILE A 45 6.74 -8.06 -13.53
CA ILE A 45 7.03 -7.26 -14.72
C ILE A 45 7.73 -5.96 -14.31
N CYS A 46 7.17 -5.24 -13.33
CA CYS A 46 7.69 -3.98 -12.83
C CYS A 46 9.13 -4.13 -12.35
N ARG A 47 9.42 -5.13 -11.51
CA ARG A 47 10.78 -5.42 -11.03
C ARG A 47 11.74 -5.76 -12.17
N SER A 48 11.33 -6.56 -13.14
CA SER A 48 12.20 -6.93 -14.27
C SER A 48 12.60 -5.74 -15.15
N GLU A 49 11.78 -4.69 -15.18
CA GLU A 49 11.96 -3.51 -16.02
C GLU A 49 12.30 -2.24 -15.23
N LYS A 50 12.52 -2.36 -13.91
CA LYS A 50 12.78 -1.23 -12.99
C LYS A 50 11.68 -0.17 -12.99
N ILE A 51 10.44 -0.61 -13.17
CA ILE A 51 9.24 0.23 -13.09
C ILE A 51 8.79 0.21 -11.63
N LYS A 52 8.42 1.38 -11.11
CA LYS A 52 7.89 1.51 -9.75
C LYS A 52 6.43 1.07 -9.71
N LEU A 53 6.00 0.43 -8.63
CA LEU A 53 4.62 0.01 -8.43
C LEU A 53 4.06 0.62 -7.16
N ILE A 54 2.85 1.16 -7.25
CA ILE A 54 1.97 1.41 -6.10
C ILE A 54 0.67 0.68 -6.38
N PHE A 55 0.13 -0.03 -5.40
CA PHE A 55 -1.26 -0.49 -5.48
C PHE A 55 -2.04 -0.03 -4.26
N GLY A 56 -3.34 0.16 -4.44
CA GLY A 56 -4.19 0.60 -3.36
C GLY A 56 -5.65 0.55 -3.75
N ASP A 57 -6.51 0.52 -2.75
CA ASP A 57 -7.95 0.50 -2.93
C ASP A 57 -8.62 1.20 -1.74
N THR A 58 -9.83 1.69 -1.98
CA THR A 58 -10.76 2.15 -0.95
C THR A 58 -11.89 1.16 -0.78
N PHE A 59 -12.35 1.02 0.46
CA PHE A 59 -13.46 0.17 0.85
C PHE A 59 -14.24 0.88 1.97
N GLY A 60 -15.34 1.54 1.62
CA GLY A 60 -16.12 2.36 2.52
C GLY A 60 -15.26 3.43 3.19
N MET A 61 -15.15 3.35 4.51
CA MET A 61 -14.34 4.24 5.35
C MET A 61 -12.86 3.83 5.44
N PHE A 62 -12.50 2.64 4.94
CA PHE A 62 -11.14 2.09 4.97
C PHE A 62 -10.42 2.35 3.64
N GLY A 63 -9.09 2.50 3.71
CA GLY A 63 -8.25 2.58 2.52
C GLY A 63 -6.86 2.08 2.82
N TYR A 64 -6.16 1.61 1.79
CA TYR A 64 -4.78 1.19 1.94
C TYR A 64 -3.99 1.45 0.67
N THR A 65 -2.67 1.58 0.82
CA THR A 65 -1.73 1.53 -0.29
C THR A 65 -0.54 0.67 0.09
N VAL A 66 0.12 0.09 -0.91
CA VAL A 66 1.38 -0.59 -0.74
C VAL A 66 2.27 -0.26 -1.93
N SER A 67 3.52 0.03 -1.64
CA SER A 67 4.52 0.43 -2.63
C SER A 67 5.56 -0.67 -2.82
N ASP A 68 6.00 -0.84 -4.06
CA ASP A 68 7.19 -1.59 -4.42
C ASP A 68 8.03 -0.77 -5.40
N PHE A 69 9.09 -0.15 -4.88
CA PHE A 69 10.05 0.62 -5.67
C PHE A 69 11.38 -0.12 -5.85
N GLU A 70 11.39 -1.44 -5.60
CA GLU A 70 12.59 -2.28 -5.58
C GLU A 70 13.69 -1.67 -4.70
N LYS A 71 14.83 -1.30 -5.29
CA LYS A 71 15.92 -0.59 -4.63
C LYS A 71 15.80 0.90 -4.94
N HIS A 72 15.25 1.67 -4.00
CA HIS A 72 14.96 3.08 -4.20
C HIS A 72 15.96 3.98 -3.46
N ILE A 73 16.59 4.90 -4.19
CA ILE A 73 17.43 5.95 -3.64
C ILE A 73 16.60 7.22 -3.56
N TYR A 74 16.66 7.90 -2.42
CA TYR A 74 16.00 9.19 -2.21
C TYR A 74 16.95 10.22 -1.60
N TYR A 75 16.57 11.49 -1.69
CA TYR A 75 17.30 12.60 -1.11
C TYR A 75 16.36 13.44 -0.24
N GLU A 76 16.79 13.70 0.99
CA GLU A 76 16.06 14.55 1.93
C GLU A 76 16.92 15.72 2.41
N ASP A 77 16.27 16.87 2.62
CA ASP A 77 16.90 18.07 3.17
C ASP A 77 16.86 17.98 4.69
N GLN A 78 18.00 17.71 5.33
CA GLN A 78 18.12 17.68 6.80
C GLN A 78 18.76 18.96 7.33
N VAL A 79 18.19 19.51 8.41
CA VAL A 79 18.78 20.65 9.13
C VAL A 79 19.82 20.13 10.10
N GLN A 80 21.08 20.48 9.88
CA GLN A 80 22.19 20.17 10.77
C GLN A 80 22.62 21.42 11.55
N LEU A 81 22.92 21.24 12.83
CA LEU A 81 23.49 22.27 13.69
C LEU A 81 25.01 22.24 13.57
N ILE A 82 25.61 23.34 13.12
CA ILE A 82 27.06 23.47 13.09
C ILE A 82 27.51 23.99 14.46
N GLY A 83 28.24 23.17 15.22
CA GLY A 83 28.85 23.58 16.48
C GLY A 83 29.97 24.61 16.25
N LYS A 84 29.89 25.79 16.86
CA LYS A 84 30.98 26.79 16.87
C LYS A 84 31.85 26.67 18.13
N LYS A 85 33.13 27.04 18.00
CA LYS A 85 34.18 26.95 19.03
C LYS A 85 34.03 27.94 20.21
N ARG A 86 33.06 28.85 20.23
CA ARG A 86 32.94 29.92 21.25
C ARG A 86 31.53 30.00 21.83
N LYS A 87 31.45 30.25 23.14
CA LYS A 87 30.24 30.15 23.98
C LYS A 87 29.13 31.20 23.73
N HIS A 88 29.35 32.23 22.90
CA HIS A 88 28.48 33.41 22.87
C HIS A 88 27.66 33.63 21.59
N ASP A 89 27.84 32.79 20.56
CA ASP A 89 27.06 32.86 19.32
C ASP A 89 25.99 31.75 19.29
N GLY A 90 24.75 32.11 18.93
CA GLY A 90 23.68 31.13 18.72
C GLY A 90 24.04 30.12 17.63
N ALA A 91 23.56 28.87 17.77
CA ALA A 91 23.86 27.80 16.83
C ALA A 91 23.36 28.13 15.41
N GLU A 92 24.26 28.04 14.42
CA GLU A 92 23.94 28.27 13.02
C GLU A 92 23.37 26.99 12.39
N LYS A 93 22.21 27.11 11.74
CA LYS A 93 21.50 26.00 11.07
C LYS A 93 21.89 25.98 9.60
N THR A 94 22.30 24.83 9.09
CA THR A 94 22.53 24.62 7.65
C THR A 94 21.68 23.45 7.16
N THR A 95 21.10 23.58 5.96
CA THR A 95 20.36 22.50 5.29
C THR A 95 21.30 21.72 4.40
N VAL A 96 21.38 20.41 4.63
CA VAL A 96 22.23 19.48 3.87
C VAL A 96 21.36 18.43 3.19
N LYS A 97 21.61 18.15 1.92
CA LYS A 97 20.99 17.03 1.19
C LYS A 97 21.61 15.71 1.60
N VAL A 98 20.85 14.88 2.28
CA VAL A 98 21.25 13.53 2.71
C VAL A 98 20.69 12.51 1.73
N LYS A 99 21.53 11.58 1.29
CA LYS A 99 21.13 10.45 0.43
C LYS A 99 20.70 9.28 1.32
N GLY A 100 19.50 8.76 1.11
CA GLY A 100 19.00 7.54 1.73
C GLY A 100 18.70 6.45 0.71
N GLU A 101 18.45 5.23 1.20
CA GLU A 101 18.13 4.06 0.39
C GLU A 101 17.10 3.18 1.11
N ILE A 102 16.06 2.75 0.40
CA ILE A 102 15.05 1.79 0.87
C ILE A 102 15.03 0.62 -0.10
N THR A 103 15.09 -0.60 0.44
CA THR A 103 14.89 -1.81 -0.35
C THR A 103 13.51 -2.39 -0.04
N TYR A 104 12.62 -2.31 -1.01
CA TYR A 104 11.27 -2.84 -0.95
C TYR A 104 11.28 -4.36 -1.22
N PRO A 105 10.54 -5.16 -0.44
CA PRO A 105 10.39 -6.58 -0.70
C PRO A 105 9.40 -6.84 -1.83
N GLU A 106 9.55 -7.97 -2.51
CA GLU A 106 8.60 -8.43 -3.52
C GLU A 106 7.19 -8.52 -2.95
N LEU A 107 6.19 -8.23 -3.79
CA LEU A 107 4.82 -8.17 -3.32
C LEU A 107 4.29 -9.51 -2.79
N ASN A 108 4.85 -10.61 -3.28
CA ASN A 108 4.55 -11.96 -2.80
C ASN A 108 4.98 -12.22 -1.34
N LYS A 109 5.88 -11.38 -0.77
CA LYS A 109 6.32 -11.40 0.64
C LYS A 109 5.50 -10.45 1.51
N VAL A 110 4.80 -9.50 0.90
CA VAL A 110 3.94 -8.53 1.60
C VAL A 110 2.53 -9.08 1.69
N ILE A 111 1.91 -9.42 0.56
CA ILE A 111 0.56 -10.01 0.51
C ILE A 111 0.71 -11.53 0.58
N ILE A 112 0.47 -12.14 1.75
CA ILE A 112 0.42 -13.60 1.88
C ILE A 112 -0.99 -13.98 2.30
N LEU A 113 -1.72 -14.69 1.45
CA LEU A 113 -3.13 -15.01 1.62
C LEU A 113 -3.33 -16.50 1.92
N PRO A 114 -4.43 -16.88 2.61
CA PRO A 114 -4.79 -18.29 2.75
C PRO A 114 -5.03 -18.93 1.38
N ASN A 115 -4.81 -20.24 1.28
CA ASN A 115 -5.09 -21.05 0.09
C ASN A 115 -4.33 -20.66 -1.19
N THR A 116 -3.23 -19.89 -1.10
CA THR A 116 -2.36 -19.61 -2.24
C THR A 116 -1.09 -20.47 -2.22
N LYS A 117 -0.38 -20.53 -3.35
CA LYS A 117 0.92 -21.24 -3.47
C LYS A 117 2.09 -20.49 -2.83
N GLN A 118 1.82 -19.39 -2.11
CA GLN A 118 2.86 -18.56 -1.52
C GLN A 118 3.44 -19.25 -0.28
N SER A 119 4.76 -19.23 -0.13
CA SER A 119 5.39 -19.78 1.06
C SER A 119 5.06 -18.93 2.28
N ALA A 120 4.49 -19.56 3.30
CA ALA A 120 4.26 -18.95 4.61
C ALA A 120 5.57 -18.71 5.39
N ASP A 121 6.72 -19.23 4.92
CA ASP A 121 8.02 -19.07 5.58
C ASP A 121 8.47 -17.59 5.59
N SER A 122 7.95 -16.79 4.65
CA SER A 122 8.19 -15.35 4.58
C SER A 122 7.35 -14.55 5.59
N ILE A 123 6.37 -15.16 6.26
CA ILE A 123 5.64 -14.54 7.37
C ILE A 123 6.60 -14.39 8.55
N LYS A 124 7.32 -13.27 8.59
CA LYS A 124 8.11 -12.92 9.76
C LYS A 124 7.17 -12.68 10.94
N LYS A 125 7.51 -13.29 12.09
CA LYS A 125 6.86 -13.03 13.38
C LYS A 125 7.14 -11.59 13.83
N SER A 126 6.43 -10.62 13.28
CA SER A 126 6.39 -9.28 13.86
C SER A 126 5.58 -9.35 15.15
N LYS A 127 6.18 -8.95 16.28
CA LYS A 127 5.54 -9.01 17.60
C LYS A 127 4.30 -8.12 17.71
N ARG A 128 4.16 -7.09 16.85
CA ARG A 128 3.01 -6.17 16.80
C ARG A 128 2.83 -5.63 15.38
N ARG A 129 1.96 -6.27 14.61
CA ARG A 129 1.45 -5.76 13.33
C ARG A 129 0.17 -4.98 13.56
N ASN A 130 -0.09 -3.93 12.77
CA ASN A 130 -1.36 -3.25 12.81
C ASN A 130 -2.46 -4.20 12.30
N GLU A 131 -3.53 -4.39 13.08
CA GLU A 131 -4.60 -5.33 12.72
C GLU A 131 -5.38 -4.91 11.47
N LEU A 132 -5.33 -3.62 11.10
CA LEU A 132 -5.86 -3.12 9.82
C LEU A 132 -5.15 -3.75 8.61
N PHE A 133 -3.92 -4.23 8.77
CA PHE A 133 -3.24 -4.98 7.72
C PHE A 133 -3.99 -6.28 7.39
N TYR A 134 -4.56 -6.96 8.39
CA TYR A 134 -5.34 -8.17 8.17
C TYR A 134 -6.70 -7.87 7.52
N VAL A 135 -7.26 -6.69 7.78
CA VAL A 135 -8.46 -6.19 7.06
C VAL A 135 -8.13 -6.00 5.58
N MET A 136 -7.00 -5.37 5.26
CA MET A 136 -6.51 -5.26 3.87
C MET A 136 -6.41 -6.63 3.21
N LEU A 137 -5.74 -7.59 3.84
CA LEU A 137 -5.61 -8.94 3.28
C LEU A 137 -6.97 -9.64 3.11
N ALA A 138 -7.90 -9.46 4.05
CA ALA A 138 -9.24 -10.04 3.97
C ALA A 138 -10.02 -9.50 2.77
N LEU A 139 -9.90 -8.20 2.49
CA LEU A 139 -10.56 -7.56 1.34
C LEU A 139 -9.95 -8.00 0.00
N ILE A 140 -8.61 -8.15 -0.06
CA ILE A 140 -7.93 -8.69 -1.25
C ILE A 140 -8.38 -10.14 -1.50
N GLU A 141 -8.41 -10.97 -0.46
CA GLU A 141 -8.83 -12.36 -0.58
C GLU A 141 -10.33 -12.50 -0.90
N PHE A 142 -11.17 -11.63 -0.36
CA PHE A 142 -12.58 -11.54 -0.73
C PHE A 142 -12.73 -11.32 -2.24
N ARG A 143 -11.99 -10.35 -2.80
CA ARG A 143 -12.00 -10.06 -4.24
C ARG A 143 -11.54 -11.26 -5.07
N ASN A 144 -10.55 -12.03 -4.59
CA ASN A 144 -10.11 -13.24 -5.26
C ASN A 144 -11.18 -14.34 -5.28
N ARG A 145 -11.86 -14.57 -4.15
CA ARG A 145 -12.89 -15.62 -4.02
C ARG A 145 -14.17 -15.28 -4.78
N HIS A 146 -14.61 -14.02 -4.71
CA HIS A 146 -15.92 -13.60 -5.21
C HIS A 146 -15.88 -12.90 -6.56
N ASN A 147 -14.69 -12.56 -7.07
CA ASN A 147 -14.50 -11.80 -8.31
C ASN A 147 -15.21 -10.42 -8.32
N ARG A 148 -15.45 -9.86 -7.12
CA ARG A 148 -16.06 -8.54 -6.90
C ARG A 148 -15.63 -7.97 -5.55
N ASN A 149 -15.86 -6.69 -5.32
CA ASN A 149 -15.76 -6.10 -3.99
C ASN A 149 -17.04 -6.39 -3.17
N PRO A 150 -17.01 -6.24 -1.82
CA PRO A 150 -18.20 -6.28 -1.00
C PRO A 150 -19.22 -5.22 -1.43
N THR A 151 -20.51 -5.58 -1.47
CA THR A 151 -21.58 -4.68 -1.93
C THR A 151 -22.70 -4.57 -0.90
N THR A 152 -23.38 -3.43 -0.89
CA THR A 152 -24.50 -3.17 0.04
C THR A 152 -25.69 -4.10 -0.20
N SER A 153 -25.89 -4.57 -1.44
CA SER A 153 -26.96 -5.52 -1.80
C SER A 153 -26.81 -6.89 -1.14
N THR A 154 -25.57 -7.34 -0.94
CA THR A 154 -25.25 -8.64 -0.34
C THR A 154 -24.57 -8.46 1.03
N LYS A 155 -24.84 -7.34 1.72
CA LYS A 155 -24.09 -6.90 2.90
C LYS A 155 -23.94 -8.00 3.95
N LYS A 156 -25.02 -8.69 4.32
CA LYS A 156 -25.00 -9.73 5.35
C LYS A 156 -24.09 -10.90 4.96
N GLU A 157 -24.28 -11.43 3.75
CA GLU A 157 -23.49 -12.55 3.21
C GLU A 157 -22.01 -12.18 3.07
N ASP A 158 -21.73 -10.94 2.63
CA ASP A 158 -20.38 -10.43 2.44
C ASP A 158 -19.64 -10.28 3.78
N ILE A 159 -20.31 -9.75 4.82
CA ILE A 159 -19.75 -9.67 6.18
C ILE A 159 -19.45 -11.08 6.70
N GLU A 160 -20.38 -12.02 6.59
CA GLU A 160 -20.16 -13.41 7.02
C GLU A 160 -18.97 -14.05 6.29
N SER A 161 -18.80 -13.76 5.00
CA SER A 161 -17.63 -14.21 4.24
C SER A 161 -16.34 -13.52 4.68
N LEU A 162 -16.36 -12.22 4.94
CA LEU A 162 -15.19 -11.46 5.38
C LEU A 162 -14.70 -11.90 6.76
N GLU A 163 -15.63 -12.18 7.69
CA GLU A 163 -15.30 -12.73 9.01
C GLU A 163 -14.62 -14.09 8.90
N LYS A 164 -15.13 -14.99 8.04
CA LYS A 164 -14.49 -16.29 7.78
C LYS A 164 -13.07 -16.12 7.23
N ILE A 165 -12.90 -15.25 6.23
CA ILE A 165 -11.59 -14.95 5.63
C ILE A 165 -10.65 -14.35 6.68
N LYS A 166 -11.13 -13.44 7.52
CA LYS A 166 -10.38 -12.84 8.63
C LYS A 166 -9.86 -13.91 9.59
N SER A 167 -10.71 -14.86 10.01
CA SER A 167 -10.28 -15.96 10.89
C SER A 167 -9.24 -16.87 10.23
N GLU A 168 -9.37 -17.15 8.93
CA GLU A 168 -8.34 -17.90 8.18
C GLU A 168 -6.99 -17.15 8.15
N ILE A 169 -7.02 -15.83 7.92
CA ILE A 169 -5.83 -14.98 7.94
C ILE A 169 -5.22 -14.93 9.35
N PHE A 170 -6.03 -14.77 10.39
CA PHE A 170 -5.55 -14.79 11.77
C PHE A 170 -4.87 -16.11 12.11
N SER A 171 -5.42 -17.23 11.66
CA SER A 171 -4.78 -18.55 11.81
C SER A 171 -3.43 -18.62 11.08
N LEU A 172 -3.38 -18.19 9.81
CA LEU A 172 -2.15 -18.17 9.00
C LEU A 172 -1.05 -17.32 9.63
N TYR A 173 -1.40 -16.15 10.19
CA TYR A 173 -0.48 -15.21 10.81
C TYR A 173 -0.27 -15.45 12.32
N GLN A 174 -0.89 -16.49 12.89
CA GLN A 174 -0.80 -16.84 14.32
C GLN A 174 -1.23 -15.68 15.25
N VAL A 175 -2.27 -14.95 14.84
CA VAL A 175 -2.87 -13.85 15.61
C VAL A 175 -3.86 -14.43 16.63
N ASP A 176 -3.72 -14.02 17.88
CA ASP A 176 -4.65 -14.39 18.95
C ASP A 176 -5.90 -13.50 18.86
N GLU A 177 -6.98 -14.03 18.26
CA GLU A 177 -8.25 -13.30 18.08
C GLU A 177 -8.85 -12.82 19.41
N SER A 178 -8.60 -13.53 20.52
CA SER A 178 -9.11 -13.13 21.85
C SER A 178 -8.49 -11.84 22.38
N LYS A 179 -7.31 -11.46 21.86
CA LYS A 179 -6.58 -10.23 22.21
C LYS A 179 -6.68 -9.15 21.14
N SER A 180 -7.40 -9.43 20.06
CA SER A 180 -7.59 -8.51 18.94
C SER A 180 -8.21 -7.20 19.42
N LYS A 181 -7.66 -6.07 18.98
CA LYS A 181 -8.19 -4.72 19.24
C LYS A 181 -9.06 -4.19 18.10
N LEU A 182 -9.15 -4.94 17.01
CA LEU A 182 -9.96 -4.64 15.85
C LEU A 182 -11.43 -4.54 16.28
N SER A 183 -12.10 -3.49 15.79
CA SER A 183 -13.53 -3.32 16.06
C SER A 183 -14.31 -4.51 15.51
N LYS A 184 -15.29 -4.98 16.28
CA LYS A 184 -16.20 -6.06 15.86
C LYS A 184 -17.03 -5.66 14.64
N ASP A 185 -17.26 -4.37 14.47
CA ASP A 185 -18.10 -3.81 13.41
C ASP A 185 -17.24 -3.22 12.28
N ILE A 186 -15.95 -3.57 12.20
CA ILE A 186 -15.03 -3.03 11.19
C ILE A 186 -15.56 -3.29 9.77
N PHE A 187 -16.14 -4.47 9.53
CA PHE A 187 -16.69 -4.81 8.22
C PHE A 187 -18.06 -4.19 7.96
N ASP A 188 -18.71 -3.54 8.92
CA ASP A 188 -19.96 -2.82 8.65
C ASP A 188 -19.74 -1.51 7.87
N ILE A 189 -18.52 -0.98 7.91
CA ILE A 189 -18.15 0.33 7.36
C ILE A 189 -17.21 0.25 6.15
N ILE A 190 -17.04 -0.93 5.53
CA ILE A 190 -16.14 -1.14 4.37
C ILE A 190 -16.85 -1.15 3.00
N PHE A 191 -18.14 -0.81 2.96
CA PHE A 191 -18.95 -0.93 1.74
C PHE A 191 -18.94 0.34 0.89
N GLY A 192 -18.81 0.14 -0.43
CA GLY A 192 -18.83 1.22 -1.42
C GLY A 192 -17.54 2.04 -1.47
N GLU A 193 -17.58 3.17 -2.17
CA GLU A 193 -16.47 4.12 -2.25
C GLU A 193 -16.93 5.47 -1.69
N VAL A 194 -16.32 5.88 -0.58
CA VAL A 194 -16.65 7.15 0.07
C VAL A 194 -15.71 8.23 -0.46
N VAL A 195 -16.28 9.28 -1.06
CA VAL A 195 -15.52 10.35 -1.75
C VAL A 195 -14.42 10.97 -0.88
N PRO A 196 -14.66 11.36 0.39
CA PRO A 196 -13.60 11.81 1.30
C PRO A 196 -12.41 10.85 1.42
N ILE A 197 -12.67 9.55 1.49
CA ILE A 197 -11.62 8.53 1.64
C ILE A 197 -10.83 8.39 0.34
N CYS A 198 -11.52 8.43 -0.80
CA CYS A 198 -10.89 8.44 -2.11
C CYS A 198 -9.98 9.67 -2.28
N ALA A 199 -10.40 10.83 -1.77
CA ALA A 199 -9.59 12.05 -1.80
C ALA A 199 -8.33 11.93 -0.91
N VAL A 200 -8.47 11.40 0.31
CA VAL A 200 -7.34 11.16 1.22
C VAL A 200 -6.35 10.17 0.60
N LEU A 201 -6.83 8.99 0.20
CA LEU A 201 -5.97 7.94 -0.35
C LEU A 201 -5.35 8.35 -1.68
N GLY A 202 -6.13 9.00 -2.55
CA GLY A 202 -5.64 9.54 -3.82
C GLY A 202 -4.57 10.61 -3.63
N GLY A 203 -4.69 11.45 -2.59
CA GLY A 203 -3.66 12.42 -2.20
C GLY A 203 -2.37 11.74 -1.74
N VAL A 204 -2.48 10.70 -0.90
CA VAL A 204 -1.33 9.90 -0.44
C VAL A 204 -0.65 9.23 -1.63
N ILE A 205 -1.38 8.52 -2.49
CA ILE A 205 -0.84 7.86 -3.69
C ILE A 205 -0.15 8.89 -4.60
N ALA A 206 -0.79 10.03 -4.87
CA ALA A 206 -0.22 11.05 -5.74
C ALA A 206 1.09 11.62 -5.18
N GLN A 207 1.17 11.86 -3.87
CA GLN A 207 2.40 12.31 -3.24
C GLN A 207 3.49 11.24 -3.31
N GLU A 208 3.16 9.97 -3.05
CA GLU A 208 4.12 8.88 -3.16
C GLU A 208 4.61 8.68 -4.60
N VAL A 209 3.75 8.86 -5.61
CA VAL A 209 4.17 8.91 -7.02
C VAL A 209 5.20 10.02 -7.23
N ILE A 210 4.97 11.24 -6.73
CA ILE A 210 5.89 12.37 -6.87
C ILE A 210 7.24 12.06 -6.21
N LYS A 211 7.25 11.57 -4.97
CA LYS A 211 8.48 11.18 -4.26
C LYS A 211 9.26 10.12 -5.04
N ALA A 212 8.56 9.09 -5.48
CA ALA A 212 9.12 7.96 -6.21
C ALA A 212 9.73 8.36 -7.56
N VAL A 213 9.12 9.26 -8.32
CA VAL A 213 9.66 9.70 -9.62
C VAL A 213 10.73 10.79 -9.50
N SER A 214 10.63 11.64 -8.47
CA SER A 214 11.58 12.73 -8.24
C SER A 214 12.81 12.33 -7.43
N ASN A 215 12.77 11.18 -6.76
CA ASN A 215 13.75 10.70 -5.78
C ASN A 215 13.95 11.72 -4.64
N LYS A 216 12.90 12.46 -4.27
CA LYS A 216 12.92 13.45 -3.19
C LYS A 216 12.03 13.00 -2.04
N GLU A 217 12.45 13.35 -0.83
CA GLU A 217 11.79 13.00 0.43
C GLU A 217 11.81 11.49 0.70
N VAL A 218 11.52 11.09 1.93
CA VAL A 218 11.38 9.68 2.31
C VAL A 218 10.01 9.19 1.83
N PRO A 219 9.95 8.17 0.96
CA PRO A 219 8.69 7.51 0.64
C PRO A 219 8.27 6.55 1.75
N ILE A 220 6.97 6.23 1.77
CA ILE A 220 6.38 5.25 2.69
C ILE A 220 7.01 3.88 2.43
N ASN A 221 7.44 3.19 3.49
CA ASN A 221 8.01 1.86 3.43
C ASN A 221 7.22 0.89 4.31
N ASN A 222 6.34 0.07 3.78
CA ASN A 222 5.88 0.01 2.39
C ASN A 222 4.36 -0.04 2.29
N VAL A 223 3.65 -0.09 3.43
CA VAL A 223 2.20 -0.14 3.53
C VAL A 223 1.72 1.14 4.20
N PHE A 224 0.64 1.72 3.69
CA PHE A 224 -0.15 2.76 4.34
C PHE A 224 -1.56 2.22 4.56
N LEU A 225 -2.11 2.45 5.75
CA LEU A 225 -3.45 2.02 6.17
C LEU A 225 -4.19 3.22 6.72
N PHE A 226 -5.35 3.54 6.15
CA PHE A 226 -6.24 4.56 6.67
C PHE A 226 -7.27 3.91 7.61
N ASP A 227 -7.25 4.31 8.89
CA ASP A 227 -8.12 3.76 9.93
C ASP A 227 -9.54 4.31 9.78
N PRO A 228 -10.55 3.44 9.58
CA PRO A 228 -11.91 3.87 9.31
C PRO A 228 -12.66 4.34 10.57
N ILE A 229 -12.07 4.17 11.75
CA ILE A 229 -12.66 4.53 13.05
C ILE A 229 -11.94 5.73 13.65
N MET A 230 -10.61 5.70 13.65
CA MET A 230 -9.79 6.77 14.21
C MET A 230 -9.54 7.91 13.22
N TYR A 231 -9.82 7.69 11.93
CA TYR A 231 -9.60 8.63 10.84
C TYR A 231 -8.14 9.11 10.72
N ASP A 232 -7.19 8.22 11.06
CA ASP A 232 -5.76 8.46 10.98
C ASP A 232 -5.07 7.53 9.96
N GLY A 233 -3.94 8.00 9.44
CA GLY A 233 -3.09 7.22 8.54
C GLY A 233 -1.96 6.55 9.32
N LYS A 234 -1.74 5.25 9.08
CA LYS A 234 -0.70 4.46 9.72
C LYS A 234 0.22 3.85 8.67
N GLU A 235 1.52 4.07 8.82
CA GLU A 235 2.55 3.45 7.99
C GLU A 235 3.04 2.16 8.66
N GLU A 236 3.20 1.10 7.86
CA GLU A 236 3.77 -0.17 8.33
C GLU A 236 4.79 -0.71 7.33
N THR A 237 5.93 -1.16 7.86
CA THR A 237 6.98 -1.84 7.10
C THR A 237 6.77 -3.34 7.13
N VAL A 238 6.52 -3.94 5.96
CA VAL A 238 6.18 -5.35 5.82
C VAL A 238 7.11 -6.03 4.82
N GLY A 239 7.63 -7.21 5.18
CA GLY A 239 8.42 -8.08 4.29
C GLY A 239 9.93 -7.80 4.30
N VAL A 240 10.40 -6.87 5.13
CA VAL A 240 11.83 -6.56 5.35
C VAL A 240 12.46 -7.57 6.28
#